data_AF-A0A524MYV5-F1
#
_entry.id   AF-A0A524MYV5-F1
#
_cell.length_a   1.000
_cell.length_b   1.000
_cell.length_c   1.000
_cell.angle_alpha   90.00
_cell.angle_beta   90.00
_cell.angle_gamma   90.00
#
_symmetry.space_group_name_H-M   'P 1'
#
loop_
_entity.id
_entity.type
_entity.pdbx_description
1 polymer ?
#
loop_
_entity_poly.entity_id
_entity_poly.type
_entity_poly.pdbx_seq_one_letter_code
_entity_poly.pdbx_strand_id
1 'polypeptide(L)'
;MKTTRHCKSVHKVASTELVRHFSEYLAQVRYGNRSIIIEKNRSPVAEIRPLHGEECSLGDFLALWKSLPSRADFADDLERANHSDHYDMAVAATARSYGYSVLVSGRDEAHFRRVRNLKVVML
;
A
#
# COMPACT_ATOMS: atom_id res chain seq x y z
N MET A 1 -32.46 3.43 20.12
CA MET A 1 -31.37 4.43 20.17
C MET A 1 -31.01 4.83 18.75
N LYS A 2 -31.09 6.13 18.42
CA LYS A 2 -30.78 6.66 17.08
C LYS A 2 -29.28 6.93 17.01
N THR A 3 -28.51 6.08 16.32
CA THR A 3 -27.12 6.38 15.94
C THR A 3 -27.12 7.17 14.64
N THR A 4 -27.21 8.49 14.75
CA THR A 4 -26.90 9.42 13.67
C THR A 4 -25.46 9.23 13.24
N ARG A 5 -25.24 8.59 12.08
CA ARG A 5 -23.94 8.57 11.41
C ARG A 5 -23.61 9.99 10.98
N HIS A 6 -22.75 10.66 11.75
CA HIS A 6 -22.17 11.94 11.34
C HIS A 6 -21.28 11.65 10.13
N CYS A 7 -21.77 11.96 8.93
CA CYS A 7 -21.00 11.86 7.69
C CYS A 7 -19.96 12.99 7.71
N LYS A 8 -18.79 12.75 8.33
CA LYS A 8 -17.63 13.64 8.22
C LYS A 8 -17.35 13.85 6.73
N SER A 9 -17.23 15.11 6.31
CA SER A 9 -16.97 15.54 4.94
C SER A 9 -15.91 14.66 4.25
N VAL A 10 -16.28 14.05 3.13
CA VAL A 10 -15.40 13.19 2.34
C VAL A 10 -14.28 14.04 1.74
N HIS A 11 -13.06 13.89 2.26
CA HIS A 11 -11.90 14.61 1.74
C HIS A 11 -11.27 13.83 0.59
N LYS A 12 -11.27 14.41 -0.62
CA LYS A 12 -10.77 13.76 -1.84
C LYS A 12 -9.38 14.30 -2.17
N VAL A 13 -8.44 13.40 -2.45
CA VAL A 13 -7.07 13.76 -2.83
C VAL A 13 -6.62 12.98 -4.06
N ALA A 14 -5.86 13.62 -4.94
CA ALA A 14 -5.27 12.93 -6.07
C ALA A 14 -4.20 11.94 -5.60
N SER A 15 -4.03 10.81 -6.29
CA SER A 15 -3.03 9.80 -5.94
C SER A 15 -1.61 10.36 -5.91
N THR A 16 -1.29 11.31 -6.79
CA THR A 16 0.02 11.97 -6.85
C THR A 16 0.25 12.92 -5.68
N GLU A 17 -0.81 13.55 -5.19
CA GLU A 17 -0.77 14.42 -4.01
C GLU A 17 -0.58 13.60 -2.73
N LEU A 18 -1.29 12.48 -2.63
CA LEU A 18 -1.14 11.54 -1.53
C LEU A 18 0.29 11.04 -1.38
N VAL A 19 0.98 10.70 -2.47
CA VAL A 19 2.37 10.21 -2.42
C VAL A 19 3.34 11.26 -1.87
N ARG A 20 3.13 12.54 -2.20
CA ARG A 20 4.00 13.64 -1.76
C ARG A 20 3.84 13.96 -0.28
N HIS A 21 2.62 13.88 0.23
CA HIS A 21 2.27 14.25 1.60
C HIS A 21 1.74 13.05 2.40
N PHE A 22 2.25 11.86 2.10
CA PHE A 22 1.68 10.60 2.60
C PHE A 22 1.61 10.55 4.13
N SER A 23 2.72 10.89 4.79
CA SER A 23 2.82 10.90 6.24
C SER A 23 1.86 11.89 6.91
N GLU A 24 1.65 13.06 6.29
CA GLU A 24 0.72 14.07 6.80
C GLU A 24 -0.73 13.59 6.71
N TYR A 25 -1.12 13.02 5.56
CA TYR A 25 -2.45 12.47 5.38
C TYR A 25 -2.71 11.28 6.33
N LEU A 26 -1.72 10.41 6.54
CA LEU A 26 -1.83 9.33 7.54
C LEU A 26 -2.00 9.87 8.96
N ALA A 27 -1.25 10.91 9.35
CA ALA A 27 -1.40 11.54 10.65
C ALA A 27 -2.81 12.13 10.82
N GLN A 28 -3.37 12.75 9.78
CA GLN A 28 -4.74 13.27 9.79
C GLN A 28 -5.80 12.17 9.92
N VAL A 29 -5.60 11.03 9.25
CA VAL A 29 -6.50 9.87 9.38
C VAL A 29 -6.43 9.30 10.80
N ARG A 30 -5.22 9.06 11.30
CA ARG A 30 -4.97 8.43 12.61
C ARG A 30 -5.41 9.28 13.79
N TYR A 31 -4.99 10.54 13.83
CA TYR A 31 -5.23 11.43 14.97
C TYR A 31 -6.47 12.30 14.80
N GLY A 32 -6.83 12.64 13.55
CA GLY A 32 -8.03 13.45 13.26
C GLY A 32 -9.31 12.63 13.09
N ASN A 33 -9.21 11.31 13.08
CA ASN A 33 -10.30 10.36 12.85
C ASN A 33 -11.11 10.73 11.59
N ARG A 34 -10.42 10.95 10.46
CA ARG A 34 -10.98 11.37 9.18
C ARG A 34 -10.74 10.29 8.12
N SER A 35 -11.68 10.10 7.21
CA SER A 35 -11.48 9.29 6.00
C SER A 35 -11.04 10.16 4.83
N ILE A 36 -10.20 9.59 3.97
CA ILE A 36 -9.70 10.23 2.74
C ILE A 36 -9.98 9.32 1.56
N ILE A 37 -10.62 9.85 0.52
CA ILE A 37 -10.79 9.15 -0.77
C ILE A 37 -9.64 9.54 -1.69
N ILE A 38 -8.99 8.52 -2.26
CA ILE A 38 -7.91 8.66 -3.22
C ILE A 38 -8.52 8.61 -4.61
N GLU A 39 -8.23 9.61 -5.43
CA GLU A 39 -8.67 9.70 -6.82
C GLU A 39 -7.49 9.53 -7.79
N LYS A 40 -7.71 8.78 -8.86
CA LYS A 40 -6.84 8.74 -10.04
C LYS A 40 -7.66 9.16 -11.25
N ASN A 41 -7.20 10.17 -11.99
CA ASN A 41 -7.95 10.74 -13.12
C ASN A 41 -9.40 11.13 -12.76
N ARG A 42 -9.60 11.80 -11.60
CA ARG A 42 -10.92 12.19 -11.05
C ARG A 42 -11.87 11.04 -10.74
N SER A 43 -11.39 9.80 -10.77
CA SER A 43 -12.15 8.62 -10.39
C SER A 43 -11.66 8.11 -9.03
N PRO A 44 -12.56 7.84 -8.06
CA PRO A 44 -12.16 7.27 -6.78
C PRO A 44 -11.62 5.86 -6.99
N VAL A 45 -10.44 5.59 -6.44
CA VAL A 45 -9.75 4.30 -6.58
C VAL A 45 -9.49 3.59 -5.25
N ALA A 46 -9.47 4.33 -4.14
CA ALA A 46 -9.24 3.78 -2.81
C ALA A 46 -9.73 4.73 -1.71
N GLU A 47 -9.87 4.20 -0.49
CA GLU A 47 -10.16 4.97 0.72
C GLU A 47 -9.14 4.62 1.81
N ILE A 48 -8.62 5.63 2.50
CA ILE A 48 -7.91 5.47 3.76
C ILE A 48 -8.86 5.90 4.88
N ARG A 49 -9.18 4.97 5.78
CA ARG A 49 -10.06 5.21 6.92
C ARG A 49 -9.37 4.81 8.22
N PRO A 50 -9.72 5.45 9.35
CA PRO A 50 -9.27 4.98 10.65
C PRO A 50 -9.83 3.58 10.91
N LEU A 51 -8.98 2.69 11.43
CA LEU A 51 -9.41 1.39 11.92
C LEU A 51 -10.12 1.60 13.25
N HIS A 52 -11.45 1.63 13.21
CA HIS A 52 -12.27 1.43 14.39
C HIS A 52 -12.35 -0.07 14.65
N GLY A 53 -11.37 -0.61 15.38
CA GLY A 53 -11.55 -1.90 16.04
C GLY A 53 -12.53 -1.72 17.19
N GLU A 54 -13.31 -2.74 17.52
CA GLU A 54 -13.85 -2.85 18.87
C GLU A 54 -12.66 -2.85 19.83
N GLU A 55 -12.79 -2.16 20.97
CA GLU A 55 -11.79 -2.21 22.02
C GLU A 55 -11.68 -3.65 22.51
N CYS A 56 -10.66 -4.34 22.02
CA CYS A 56 -10.35 -5.73 22.36
C CYS A 56 -9.36 -5.69 23.53
N SER A 57 -9.67 -6.40 24.61
CA SER A 57 -8.72 -6.50 25.72
C SER A 57 -7.47 -7.27 25.26
N LEU A 58 -6.33 -7.03 25.92
CA LEU A 58 -5.11 -7.81 25.62
C LEU A 58 -5.35 -9.32 25.77
N GLY A 59 -6.26 -9.72 26.69
CA GLY A 59 -6.66 -11.12 26.88
C GLY A 59 -7.42 -11.67 25.67
N ASP A 60 -8.34 -10.90 25.09
CA ASP A 60 -9.10 -11.28 23.90
C ASP A 60 -8.17 -11.42 22.69
N PHE A 61 -7.20 -10.50 22.54
CA PHE A 61 -6.18 -10.60 21.49
C PHE A 61 -5.35 -11.88 21.62
N LEU A 62 -4.89 -12.21 22.83
CA LEU A 62 -4.09 -13.43 23.06
C LEU A 62 -4.91 -14.70 22.83
N ALA A 63 -6.18 -14.72 23.22
CA ALA A 63 -7.08 -15.83 22.94
C ALA A 63 -7.29 -16.02 21.44
N LEU A 64 -7.51 -14.92 20.71
CA LEU A 64 -7.66 -14.94 19.25
C LEU A 64 -6.38 -15.40 18.57
N TRP A 65 -5.22 -14.87 18.98
CA TRP A 65 -3.90 -15.25 18.47
C TRP A 65 -3.61 -16.74 18.63
N LYS A 66 -3.96 -17.32 19.79
CA LYS A 66 -3.82 -18.77 20.04
C LYS A 66 -4.79 -19.62 19.22
N SER A 67 -5.93 -19.07 18.82
CA SER A 67 -6.92 -19.77 18.00
C SER A 67 -6.58 -19.83 16.52
N LEU A 68 -5.64 -19.00 16.06
CA LEU A 68 -5.23 -18.98 14.65
C LEU A 68 -4.47 -20.26 14.30
N PRO A 69 -4.71 -20.84 13.10
CA PRO A 69 -3.99 -22.01 12.65
C PRO A 69 -2.50 -21.67 12.48
N SER A 70 -1.64 -22.45 13.14
CA SER A 70 -0.20 -22.35 12.94
C SER A 70 0.15 -22.92 11.57
N ARG A 71 0.73 -22.08 10.71
CA ARG A 71 1.23 -22.45 9.39
C ARG A 71 2.72 -22.17 9.34
N ALA A 72 3.52 -23.24 9.34
CA ALA A 72 4.97 -23.16 9.28
C ALA A 72 5.47 -22.57 7.95
N ASP A 73 4.67 -22.69 6.90
CA ASP A 73 4.94 -22.17 5.55
C ASP A 73 4.56 -20.69 5.37
N PHE A 74 3.96 -20.05 6.39
CA PHE A 74 3.57 -18.64 6.30
C PHE A 74 4.78 -17.72 6.05
N ALA A 75 5.93 -18.03 6.64
CA ALA A 75 7.16 -17.27 6.41
C ALA A 75 7.61 -17.38 4.95
N ASP A 76 7.57 -18.59 4.38
CA ASP A 76 7.92 -18.84 2.98
C ASP A 76 6.92 -18.18 2.02
N ASP A 77 5.63 -18.19 2.36
CA ASP A 77 4.57 -17.52 1.60
C ASP A 77 4.74 -16.00 1.65
N LEU A 78 5.14 -15.44 2.79
CA LEU A 78 5.41 -14.02 2.95
C LEU A 78 6.67 -13.61 2.17
N GLU A 79 7.74 -14.41 2.22
CA GLU A 79 8.94 -14.20 1.40
C GLU A 79 8.60 -14.28 -0.10
N ARG A 80 7.79 -15.25 -0.52
CA ARG A 80 7.32 -15.36 -1.91
C ARG A 80 6.47 -14.17 -2.34
N ALA A 81 5.59 -13.66 -1.48
CA ALA A 81 4.79 -12.48 -1.76
C ALA A 81 5.67 -11.23 -1.85
N ASN A 82 6.68 -11.11 -0.99
CA ASN A 82 7.67 -10.04 -1.02
C ASN A 82 8.59 -10.12 -2.25
N HIS A 83 8.89 -11.32 -2.75
CA HIS A 83 9.63 -11.54 -4.01
C HIS A 83 8.74 -11.46 -5.26
N SER A 84 7.41 -11.47 -5.09
CA SER A 84 6.45 -11.27 -6.16
C SER A 84 6.20 -9.78 -6.34
N ASP A 85 7.26 -9.03 -6.63
CA ASP A 85 7.22 -7.61 -6.93
C ASP A 85 6.48 -7.37 -8.25
N HIS A 86 5.16 -7.37 -8.16
CA HIS A 86 4.25 -6.98 -9.24
C HIS A 86 4.45 -5.49 -9.63
N TYR A 87 5.14 -4.73 -8.79
CA TYR A 87 5.51 -3.34 -9.02
C TYR A 87 6.71 -3.19 -9.96
N ASP A 88 7.66 -4.12 -9.99
CA ASP A 88 8.87 -4.01 -10.81
C ASP A 88 8.56 -4.00 -12.30
N MET A 89 7.66 -4.88 -12.74
CA MET A 89 7.22 -4.92 -14.13
C MET A 89 6.36 -3.71 -14.50
N ALA A 90 5.57 -3.18 -13.56
CA ALA A 90 4.80 -1.95 -13.78
C ALA A 90 5.72 -0.73 -13.91
N VAL A 91 6.76 -0.64 -13.06
CA VAL A 91 7.80 0.40 -13.12
C VAL A 91 8.58 0.29 -14.42
N ALA A 92 9.00 -0.92 -14.80
CA ALA A 92 9.71 -1.19 -16.06
C ALA A 92 8.89 -0.83 -17.30
N ALA A 93 7.62 -1.23 -17.35
CA ALA A 93 6.72 -0.91 -18.47
C ALA A 93 6.48 0.60 -18.59
N THR A 94 6.33 1.29 -17.45
CA THR A 94 6.16 2.74 -17.39
C THR A 94 7.44 3.44 -17.86
N ALA A 95 8.59 3.10 -17.30
CA ALA A 95 9.87 3.70 -17.67
C ALA A 95 10.18 3.51 -19.17
N ARG A 96 9.89 2.32 -19.72
CA ARG A 96 9.98 2.07 -21.18
C ARG A 96 9.06 3.00 -21.97
N SER A 97 7.79 3.12 -21.57
CA SER A 97 6.81 3.94 -22.29
C SER A 97 7.18 5.42 -22.33
N TYR A 98 7.90 5.91 -21.33
CA TYR A 98 8.33 7.30 -21.22
C TYR A 98 9.80 7.53 -21.59
N GLY A 99 10.54 6.49 -21.97
CA GLY A 99 11.96 6.58 -22.35
C GLY A 99 12.91 6.86 -21.17
N TYR A 100 12.49 6.57 -19.94
CA TYR A 100 13.30 6.75 -18.73
C TYR A 100 14.21 5.55 -18.45
N SER A 101 15.30 5.82 -17.73
CA SER A 101 16.17 4.79 -17.17
C SER A 101 15.74 4.42 -15.75
N VAL A 102 15.83 3.14 -15.41
CA VAL A 102 15.52 2.63 -14.05
C VAL A 102 16.82 2.39 -13.31
N LEU A 103 16.96 3.02 -12.14
CA LEU A 103 18.03 2.75 -11.18
C LEU A 103 17.66 1.52 -10.36
N VAL A 104 18.51 0.51 -10.34
CA VAL A 104 18.26 -0.74 -9.60
C VAL A 104 19.45 -1.15 -8.77
N SER A 105 19.14 -1.80 -7.65
CA SER A 105 20.11 -2.49 -6.82
C SER A 105 20.64 -3.72 -7.56
N GLY A 106 21.87 -4.14 -7.26
CA GLY A 106 22.47 -5.31 -7.92
C GLY A 106 21.71 -6.63 -7.71
N ARG A 107 20.82 -6.72 -6.72
CA ARG A 107 19.95 -7.89 -6.53
C ARG A 107 18.84 -8.00 -7.57
N ASP A 108 18.41 -6.87 -8.13
CA ASP A 108 17.20 -6.79 -8.97
C ASP A 108 17.54 -6.65 -10.46
N GLU A 109 18.82 -6.44 -10.80
CA GLU A 109 19.30 -6.22 -12.17
C GLU A 109 18.82 -7.29 -13.17
N ALA A 110 18.94 -8.57 -12.79
CA ALA A 110 18.55 -9.69 -13.65
C ALA A 110 17.05 -9.70 -13.95
N HIS A 111 16.24 -9.17 -13.03
CA HIS A 111 14.79 -9.07 -13.17
C HIS A 111 14.42 -7.99 -14.20
N PHE A 112 15.04 -6.81 -14.12
CA PHE A 112 14.76 -5.68 -15.02
C PHE A 112 15.38 -5.81 -16.41
N ARG A 113 16.52 -6.51 -16.55
CA ARG A 113 17.12 -6.79 -17.86
C ARG A 113 16.26 -7.69 -18.77
N ARG A 114 15.26 -8.40 -18.21
CA ARG A 114 14.31 -9.18 -19.02
C ARG A 114 13.35 -8.29 -19.83
N VAL A 115 13.22 -7.01 -19.47
CA VAL A 115 12.33 -6.06 -20.16
C VAL A 115 13.09 -5.47 -21.36
N ARG A 116 12.68 -5.88 -22.57
CA ARG A 116 13.31 -5.38 -23.81
C ARG A 116 13.19 -3.86 -23.90
N ASN A 117 14.28 -3.23 -24.35
CA ASN A 117 14.39 -1.78 -24.58
C ASN A 117 14.23 -0.92 -23.31
N LEU A 118 14.46 -1.49 -22.13
CA LEU A 118 14.58 -0.72 -20.88
C LEU A 118 16.05 -0.36 -20.64
N LYS A 119 16.34 0.93 -20.39
CA LYS A 119 17.67 1.36 -19.95
C LYS A 119 17.77 1.16 -18.45
N VAL A 120 18.61 0.20 -18.04
CA VAL A 120 18.88 -0.11 -16.64
C VAL A 120 20.20 0.54 -16.22
N VAL A 121 20.19 1.26 -15.09
CA VAL A 121 21.38 1.90 -14.50
C VAL A 121 21.58 1.31 -13.11
N MET A 122 22.81 0.93 -12.80
CA MET A 122 23.15 0.35 -11.50
C MET A 122 23.39 1.46 -10.48
N LEU A 123 22.88 1.28 -9.26
CA LEU A 123 23.26 2.07 -8.08
C LEU A 123 24.64 1.67 -7.56
#